data_AF-A0A2S7T0V5-F1
#
_entry.id   AF-A0A2S7T0V5-F1
#
_cell.length_a   1.000
_cell.length_b   1.000
_cell.length_c   1.000
_cell.angle_alpha   90.00
_cell.angle_beta   90.00
_cell.angle_gamma   90.00
#
_symmetry.space_group_name_H-M   'P 1'
#
loop_
_entity.id
_entity.type
_entity.pdbx_description
1 polymer ?
#
loop_
_entity_poly.entity_id
_entity_poly.type
_entity_poly.pdbx_seq_one_letter_code
_entity_poly.pdbx_strand_id
1 'polypeptide(L)'
;MVAFQVLLSCNNTNNKTPKGTVDTADHGYNELANSAGRKAFTRSEYNQDNMGSENIQRPTACTISTTLDTSLLFRIWTSDPNGPHADFVFSGVSFFVVDYEGDAAMPYVLSGSKLKIYYNDFIQEGNIVALNKDTLKIHWLGEDKATCYTLWKH
;
A
#
# COMPACT_ATOMS: atom_id res chain seq x y z
N MET A 1 35.75 -25.42 37.80
CA MET A 1 36.25 -26.51 36.94
C MET A 1 35.00 -27.22 36.44
N VAL A 2 34.55 -27.14 35.19
CA VAL A 2 35.23 -27.12 33.89
C VAL A 2 34.46 -26.21 32.93
N ALA A 3 35.18 -25.43 32.14
CA ALA A 3 34.67 -24.60 31.06
C ALA A 3 34.45 -25.46 29.79
N PHE A 4 33.44 -25.13 28.98
CA PHE A 4 33.42 -25.53 27.57
C PHE A 4 33.03 -24.32 26.71
N GLN A 5 34.03 -23.75 26.06
CA GLN A 5 33.88 -22.89 24.90
C GLN A 5 33.80 -23.78 23.66
N VAL A 6 32.94 -23.44 22.70
CA VAL A 6 33.08 -23.86 21.31
C VAL A 6 33.15 -22.62 20.45
N LEU A 7 34.23 -22.53 19.68
CA LEU A 7 34.63 -21.43 18.81
C LEU A 7 34.62 -21.93 17.35
N LEU A 8 34.16 -21.03 16.45
CA LEU A 8 34.35 -20.94 14.99
C LEU A 8 33.88 -22.09 14.06
N SER A 9 33.14 -21.73 13.00
CA SER A 9 33.80 -21.33 11.73
C SER A 9 32.84 -20.72 10.71
N CYS A 10 33.26 -19.60 10.12
CA CYS A 10 32.75 -19.09 8.85
C CYS A 10 33.23 -20.02 7.71
N ASN A 11 32.38 -20.26 6.72
CA ASN A 11 32.83 -20.77 5.43
C ASN A 11 32.38 -19.83 4.31
N ASN A 12 33.38 -19.18 3.71
CA ASN A 12 33.29 -18.44 2.46
C ASN A 12 33.72 -19.38 1.34
N THR A 13 32.89 -19.58 0.33
CA THR A 13 33.27 -20.22 -0.94
C THR A 13 32.74 -19.38 -2.09
N ASN A 14 33.66 -18.65 -2.72
CA ASN A 14 33.49 -18.13 -4.08
C ASN A 14 33.66 -19.30 -5.07
N ASN A 15 32.72 -19.50 -6.00
CA ASN A 15 32.95 -19.28 -7.43
C ASN A 15 31.83 -19.82 -8.35
N LYS A 16 31.45 -18.92 -9.27
CA LYS A 16 31.02 -19.10 -10.67
C LYS A 16 29.64 -19.68 -11.00
N THR A 17 28.85 -18.77 -11.54
CA THR A 17 27.61 -18.87 -12.33
C THR A 17 27.62 -19.95 -13.41
N PRO A 18 26.46 -20.60 -13.61
CA PRO A 18 25.92 -20.84 -14.93
C PRO A 18 24.68 -19.96 -15.15
N LYS A 19 24.68 -19.29 -16.30
CA LYS A 19 23.64 -18.43 -16.85
C LYS A 19 22.31 -19.19 -16.94
N GLY A 20 21.32 -18.73 -16.18
CA GLY A 20 19.91 -19.06 -16.33
C GLY A 20 19.12 -17.81 -15.96
N THR A 21 18.51 -17.18 -16.95
CA THR A 21 17.59 -16.05 -16.78
C THR A 21 16.38 -16.54 -15.98
N VAL A 22 16.41 -16.29 -14.68
CA VAL A 22 15.24 -16.33 -13.82
C VAL A 22 15.10 -14.90 -13.32
N ASP A 23 14.18 -14.15 -13.92
CA ASP A 23 13.68 -12.91 -13.34
C ASP A 23 13.16 -13.23 -11.94
N THR A 24 14.04 -13.05 -10.98
CA THR A 24 13.76 -13.01 -9.54
C THR A 24 13.85 -11.55 -9.15
N ALA A 25 13.09 -10.72 -9.85
CA ALA A 25 12.84 -9.36 -9.42
C ALA A 25 11.80 -9.44 -8.28
N ASP A 26 12.34 -9.47 -7.07
CA ASP A 26 11.63 -9.10 -5.86
C ASP A 26 11.21 -7.63 -6.00
N HIS A 27 10.02 -7.41 -6.57
CA HIS A 27 9.46 -6.08 -6.81
C HIS A 27 8.94 -5.49 -5.49
N GLY A 28 9.75 -4.65 -4.86
CA GLY A 28 9.39 -3.91 -3.65
C GLY A 28 8.65 -2.60 -3.96
N TYR A 29 7.55 -2.37 -3.24
CA TYR A 29 6.61 -1.23 -3.18
C TYR A 29 6.86 0.09 -3.89
N ASN A 30 5.76 0.61 -4.44
CA ASN A 30 5.60 1.92 -5.07
C ASN A 30 6.52 2.13 -6.27
N GLU A 31 6.70 1.09 -7.08
CA GLU A 31 7.38 1.22 -8.36
C GLU A 31 6.48 2.03 -9.30
N LEU A 32 6.82 3.31 -9.48
CA LEU A 32 6.44 4.08 -10.66
C LEU A 32 6.77 3.23 -11.89
N ALA A 33 5.99 3.35 -12.96
CA ALA A 33 6.31 2.74 -14.26
C ALA A 33 7.74 3.08 -14.75
N ASN A 34 8.38 4.10 -14.17
CA ASN A 34 9.79 4.42 -14.32
C ASN A 34 10.46 4.69 -12.94
N SER A 35 11.01 3.65 -12.31
CA SER A 35 11.62 3.71 -10.96
C SER A 35 13.04 4.30 -10.91
N ALA A 36 13.53 4.87 -12.02
CA ALA A 36 14.85 5.47 -12.08
C ALA A 36 14.92 6.81 -11.30
N GLY A 37 15.01 6.76 -9.97
CA GLY A 37 15.64 7.85 -9.20
C GLY A 37 15.16 8.21 -7.80
N ARG A 38 14.17 7.58 -7.17
CA ARG A 38 13.71 8.00 -5.82
C ARG A 38 13.42 6.83 -4.88
N LYS A 39 13.89 6.95 -3.63
CA LYS A 39 13.89 5.89 -2.58
C LYS A 39 13.03 6.20 -1.34
N ALA A 40 12.33 7.32 -1.28
CA ALA A 40 11.36 7.61 -0.23
C ALA A 40 10.42 8.70 -0.72
N PHE A 41 9.13 8.52 -0.49
CA PHE A 41 8.10 9.49 -0.85
C PHE A 41 7.27 9.80 0.41
N THR A 42 7.01 11.09 0.62
CA THR A 42 6.18 11.58 1.73
C THR A 42 4.70 11.57 1.34
N ARG A 43 3.78 11.45 2.32
CA ARG A 43 2.32 11.38 2.06
C ARG A 43 1.79 12.51 1.15
N SER A 44 2.34 13.71 1.30
CA SER A 44 2.00 14.89 0.47
C SER A 44 2.47 14.78 -0.98
N GLU A 45 3.56 14.06 -1.25
CA GLU A 45 4.05 13.87 -2.63
C GLU A 45 3.16 12.92 -3.44
N TYR A 46 2.35 12.08 -2.77
CA TYR A 46 1.35 11.20 -3.37
C TYR A 46 -0.03 11.82 -3.52
N ASN A 47 -0.28 13.01 -2.97
CA ASN A 47 -1.58 13.70 -3.10
C ASN A 47 -1.66 14.51 -4.40
N GLN A 48 -1.04 14.04 -5.48
CA GLN A 48 -1.05 14.71 -6.76
C GLN A 48 -0.76 13.74 -7.88
N ASP A 49 -1.34 14.00 -9.04
CA ASP A 49 -0.92 13.32 -10.26
C ASP A 49 0.48 13.79 -10.67
N ASN A 50 1.40 12.84 -10.84
CA ASN A 50 2.73 13.15 -11.32
C ASN A 50 2.71 13.36 -12.85
N MET A 51 2.70 14.63 -13.27
CA MET A 51 2.71 15.06 -14.67
C MET A 51 3.93 14.57 -15.48
N GLY A 52 4.98 14.07 -14.80
CA GLY A 52 6.22 13.58 -15.43
C GLY A 52 6.30 12.06 -15.60
N SER A 53 5.33 11.29 -15.11
CA SER A 53 5.28 9.83 -15.24
C SER A 53 4.23 9.39 -16.26
N GLU A 54 4.47 8.23 -16.89
CA GLU A 54 3.47 7.60 -17.74
C GLU A 54 2.34 7.03 -16.90
N ASN A 55 1.10 7.30 -17.32
CA ASN A 55 -0.07 6.75 -16.65
C ASN A 55 -0.17 5.24 -16.85
N ILE A 56 -0.49 4.52 -15.79
CA ILE A 56 -0.81 3.09 -15.85
C ILE A 56 -2.22 2.88 -16.40
N GLN A 57 -2.47 1.68 -16.92
CA GLN A 57 -3.82 1.29 -17.27
C GLN A 57 -4.65 1.08 -16.00
N ARG A 58 -5.67 1.92 -15.82
CA ARG A 58 -6.65 1.82 -14.72
C ARG A 58 -7.88 1.01 -15.15
N PRO A 59 -8.49 0.23 -14.26
CA PRO A 59 -9.82 -0.31 -14.50
C PRO A 59 -10.85 0.82 -14.56
N THR A 60 -11.88 0.66 -15.39
CA THR A 60 -12.95 1.68 -15.56
C THR A 60 -13.94 1.72 -14.41
N ALA A 61 -13.95 0.70 -13.55
CA ALA A 61 -14.85 0.58 -12.41
C ALA A 61 -14.21 -0.24 -11.28
N CYS A 62 -14.73 -0.05 -10.06
CA CYS A 62 -14.32 -0.84 -8.90
C CYS A 62 -14.87 -2.27 -8.96
N THR A 63 -14.10 -3.23 -8.47
CA THR A 63 -14.55 -4.62 -8.30
C THR A 63 -14.58 -4.97 -6.81
N ILE A 64 -15.74 -5.43 -6.32
CA ILE A 64 -15.96 -5.74 -4.91
C ILE A 64 -16.42 -7.20 -4.80
N SER A 65 -15.59 -8.03 -4.16
CA SER A 65 -15.88 -9.42 -3.84
C SER A 65 -15.34 -9.71 -2.44
N THR A 66 -16.08 -9.32 -1.42
CA THR A 66 -15.65 -9.41 -0.01
C THR A 66 -16.77 -9.88 0.89
N THR A 67 -16.39 -10.48 2.03
CA THR A 67 -17.29 -10.80 3.13
C THR A 67 -17.24 -9.75 4.24
N LEU A 68 -16.39 -8.72 4.11
CA LEU A 68 -16.36 -7.59 5.05
C LEU A 68 -17.68 -6.83 5.00
N ASP A 69 -18.13 -6.32 6.14
CA ASP A 69 -19.32 -5.48 6.21
C ASP A 69 -19.03 -4.12 5.55
N THR A 70 -19.48 -3.99 4.30
CA THR A 70 -19.28 -2.77 3.51
C THR A 70 -20.02 -1.57 4.08
N SER A 71 -21.05 -1.76 4.91
CA SER A 71 -21.73 -0.66 5.61
C SER A 71 -20.87 -0.04 6.73
N LEU A 72 -19.90 -0.82 7.24
CA LEU A 72 -18.87 -0.34 8.15
C LEU A 72 -17.67 0.20 7.38
N LEU A 73 -17.26 -0.46 6.30
CA LEU A 73 -16.06 -0.09 5.53
C LEU A 73 -16.23 1.21 4.75
N PHE A 74 -17.38 1.40 4.09
CA PHE A 74 -17.60 2.51 3.17
C PHE A 74 -17.98 3.79 3.92
N ARG A 75 -16.95 4.51 4.35
CA ARG A 75 -17.01 5.69 5.21
C ARG A 75 -15.82 6.61 4.92
N ILE A 76 -15.78 7.71 5.67
CA ILE A 76 -14.68 8.67 5.66
C ILE A 76 -13.72 8.32 6.80
N TRP A 77 -12.44 8.17 6.47
CA TRP A 77 -11.43 7.65 7.39
C TRP A 77 -10.27 8.63 7.54
N THR A 78 -9.76 8.73 8.77
CA THR A 78 -8.55 9.50 9.08
C THR A 78 -7.66 8.75 10.05
N SER A 79 -6.36 8.85 9.86
CA SER A 79 -5.34 8.44 10.82
C SER A 79 -5.03 9.54 11.85
N ASP A 80 -5.46 10.79 11.60
CA ASP A 80 -5.40 11.90 12.54
C ASP A 80 -6.82 12.44 12.85
N PRO A 81 -7.47 11.96 13.94
CA PRO A 81 -8.80 12.41 14.32
C PRO A 81 -8.88 13.87 14.77
N ASN A 82 -7.73 14.51 15.04
CA ASN A 82 -7.65 15.92 15.44
C ASN A 82 -7.21 16.83 14.29
N GLY A 83 -6.79 16.26 13.15
CA GLY A 83 -6.45 17.00 11.95
C GLY A 83 -7.67 17.68 11.34
N PRO A 84 -7.54 18.67 10.45
CA PRO A 84 -8.67 19.38 9.85
C PRO A 84 -9.36 18.61 8.71
N HIS A 85 -8.71 17.56 8.20
CA HIS A 85 -9.12 16.82 7.01
C HIS A 85 -9.06 15.31 7.27
N ALA A 86 -9.89 14.56 6.53
CA ALA A 86 -9.77 13.12 6.46
C ALA A 86 -8.61 12.70 5.55
N ASP A 87 -8.17 11.44 5.64
CA ASP A 87 -7.19 10.92 4.68
C ASP A 87 -7.89 10.52 3.37
N PHE A 88 -9.04 9.83 3.48
CA PHE A 88 -9.78 9.35 2.31
C PHE A 88 -11.26 9.09 2.59
N VAL A 89 -12.06 9.07 1.52
CA VAL A 89 -13.42 8.54 1.48
C VAL A 89 -13.38 7.19 0.77
N PHE A 90 -13.76 6.13 1.46
CA PHE A 90 -13.87 4.80 0.86
C PHE A 90 -15.34 4.51 0.54
N SER A 91 -15.65 4.21 -0.70
CA SER A 91 -17.02 3.93 -1.14
C SER A 91 -17.09 2.73 -2.08
N GLY A 92 -18.29 2.26 -2.41
CA GLY A 92 -18.49 1.21 -3.40
C GLY A 92 -18.11 1.61 -4.84
N VAL A 93 -17.88 2.90 -5.10
CA VAL A 93 -17.62 3.43 -6.45
C VAL A 93 -16.20 3.91 -6.66
N SER A 94 -15.52 4.35 -5.60
CA SER A 94 -14.15 4.84 -5.64
C SER A 94 -13.48 4.84 -4.26
N PHE A 95 -12.15 4.89 -4.28
CA PHE A 95 -11.30 5.26 -3.17
C PHE A 95 -10.83 6.70 -3.42
N PHE A 96 -11.42 7.67 -2.71
CA PHE A 96 -11.17 9.08 -2.94
C PHE A 96 -10.18 9.63 -1.92
N VAL A 97 -9.02 10.10 -2.37
CA VAL A 97 -8.01 10.72 -1.49
C VAL A 97 -8.35 12.21 -1.29
N VAL A 98 -8.39 12.66 -0.04
CA VAL A 98 -8.72 14.06 0.27
C VAL A 98 -7.50 14.96 0.01
N ASP A 99 -7.77 16.19 -0.43
CA ASP A 99 -6.76 17.18 -0.84
C ASP A 99 -5.77 16.64 -1.88
N TYR A 100 -6.30 15.86 -2.83
CA TYR A 100 -5.55 15.31 -3.95
C TYR A 100 -5.66 16.23 -5.17
N GLU A 101 -4.52 16.67 -5.69
CA GLU A 101 -4.40 17.51 -6.89
C GLU A 101 -4.44 16.64 -8.16
N GLY A 102 -5.62 16.50 -8.77
CA GLY A 102 -5.82 15.70 -9.98
C GLY A 102 -7.10 14.87 -9.96
N ASP A 103 -7.07 13.69 -10.60
CA ASP A 103 -8.18 12.73 -10.49
C ASP A 103 -8.09 11.95 -9.18
N ALA A 104 -8.69 12.50 -8.14
CA ALA A 104 -8.70 11.93 -6.80
C ALA A 104 -9.54 10.64 -6.66
N ALA A 105 -10.37 10.27 -7.65
CA ALA A 105 -11.31 9.16 -7.56
C ALA A 105 -10.70 7.84 -8.06
N MET A 106 -9.90 7.19 -7.22
CA MET A 106 -9.17 6.00 -7.61
C MET A 106 -10.08 4.76 -7.67
N PRO A 107 -10.11 4.02 -8.79
CA PRO A 107 -10.77 2.74 -8.85
C PRO A 107 -9.95 1.71 -8.08
N TYR A 108 -10.62 0.69 -7.54
CA TYR A 108 -9.99 -0.31 -6.72
C TYR A 108 -10.57 -1.71 -6.94
N VAL A 109 -9.80 -2.71 -6.52
CA VAL A 109 -10.24 -4.10 -6.38
C VAL A 109 -10.20 -4.46 -4.89
N LEU A 110 -11.34 -4.88 -4.36
CA LEU A 110 -11.47 -5.42 -3.01
C LEU A 110 -11.87 -6.89 -3.11
N SER A 111 -10.95 -7.80 -2.79
CA SER A 111 -11.16 -9.25 -2.86
C SER A 111 -10.83 -9.89 -1.50
N GLY A 112 -11.86 -10.38 -0.80
CA GLY A 112 -11.75 -10.74 0.61
C GLY A 112 -11.30 -9.55 1.44
N SER A 113 -10.18 -9.66 2.14
CA SER A 113 -9.54 -8.55 2.86
C SER A 113 -8.48 -7.81 2.04
N LYS A 114 -8.14 -8.26 0.83
CA LYS A 114 -7.11 -7.65 -0.01
C LYS A 114 -7.67 -6.44 -0.75
N LEU A 115 -6.98 -5.32 -0.62
CA LEU A 115 -7.31 -4.05 -1.26
C LEU A 115 -6.18 -3.68 -2.23
N LYS A 116 -6.55 -3.35 -3.46
CA LYS A 116 -5.65 -2.86 -4.51
C LYS A 116 -6.24 -1.60 -5.13
N ILE A 117 -5.58 -0.47 -4.95
CA ILE A 117 -6.01 0.86 -5.41
C ILE A 117 -5.14 1.25 -6.60
N TYR A 118 -5.78 1.75 -7.66
CA TYR A 118 -5.11 2.14 -8.89
C TYR A 118 -5.06 3.66 -8.97
N TYR A 119 -3.89 4.21 -8.64
CA TYR A 119 -3.57 5.61 -8.92
C TYR A 119 -3.27 5.79 -10.40
N ASN A 120 -3.00 7.02 -10.82
CA ASN A 120 -2.70 7.30 -12.21
C ASN A 120 -1.38 6.71 -12.67
N ASP A 121 -0.38 6.64 -11.81
CA ASP A 121 1.01 6.28 -12.14
C ASP A 121 1.56 5.10 -11.33
N PHE A 122 0.81 4.62 -10.32
CA PHE A 122 1.18 3.43 -9.53
C PHE A 122 -0.03 2.69 -8.95
N ILE A 123 0.24 1.55 -8.33
CA ILE A 123 -0.74 0.73 -7.63
C ILE A 123 -0.36 0.67 -6.16
N GLN A 124 -1.32 0.94 -5.28
CA GLN A 124 -1.17 0.72 -3.84
C GLN A 124 -1.93 -0.54 -3.42
N GLU A 125 -1.27 -1.43 -2.69
CA GLU A 125 -1.87 -2.67 -2.22
C GLU A 125 -1.81 -2.79 -0.70
N GLY A 126 -2.78 -3.49 -0.12
CA GLY A 126 -2.85 -3.71 1.33
C GLY A 126 -3.86 -4.76 1.73
N ASN A 127 -3.87 -5.08 3.02
CA ASN A 127 -4.83 -6.00 3.62
C ASN A 127 -5.60 -5.30 4.75
N ILE A 128 -6.92 -5.36 4.70
CA ILE A 128 -7.77 -4.93 5.82
C ILE A 128 -7.65 -5.99 6.92
N VAL A 129 -6.99 -5.64 8.03
CA VAL A 129 -6.72 -6.57 9.14
C VAL A 129 -7.69 -6.40 10.30
N ALA A 130 -8.37 -5.25 10.41
CA ALA A 130 -9.46 -5.05 11.35
C ALA A 130 -10.46 -4.03 10.81
N LEU A 131 -11.74 -4.28 11.05
CA LEU A 131 -12.83 -3.38 10.71
C LEU A 131 -13.91 -3.47 11.79
N ASN A 132 -14.31 -2.33 12.33
CA ASN A 132 -15.46 -2.22 13.22
C ASN A 132 -16.18 -0.88 12.98
N LYS A 133 -17.08 -0.48 13.89
CA LYS A 133 -17.91 0.72 13.75
C LYS A 133 -17.12 2.03 13.61
N ASP A 134 -15.97 2.16 14.26
CA ASP A 134 -15.22 3.41 14.33
C ASP A 134 -13.75 3.27 13.97
N THR A 135 -13.29 2.05 13.69
CA THR A 135 -11.90 1.72 13.43
C THR A 135 -11.76 0.90 12.16
N LEU A 136 -10.80 1.29 11.34
CA LEU A 136 -10.32 0.55 10.18
C LEU A 136 -8.81 0.39 10.33
N LYS A 137 -8.29 -0.83 10.18
CA LYS A 137 -6.84 -1.08 10.14
C LYS A 137 -6.47 -1.72 8.82
N ILE A 138 -5.53 -1.09 8.12
CA ILE A 138 -5.00 -1.60 6.87
C ILE A 138 -3.50 -1.83 7.06
N HIS A 139 -3.08 -3.06 6.82
CA HIS A 139 -1.68 -3.37 6.64
C HIS A 139 -1.34 -3.16 5.17
N TRP A 140 -0.82 -1.96 4.87
CA TRP A 140 -0.32 -1.67 3.54
C TRP A 140 0.86 -2.56 3.25
N LEU A 141 0.84 -3.11 2.05
CA LEU A 141 1.91 -3.94 1.52
C LEU A 141 3.15 -2.97 1.59
N GLY A 142 4.23 -3.38 2.28
CA GLY A 142 5.51 -2.66 2.35
C GLY A 142 5.79 -1.93 3.64
N GLU A 143 4.76 -1.79 4.46
CA GLU A 143 4.89 -1.19 5.78
C GLU A 143 5.15 -2.27 6.84
N ASP A 144 6.01 -1.95 7.81
CA ASP A 144 6.28 -2.85 8.95
C ASP A 144 5.06 -2.98 9.88
N LYS A 145 4.17 -1.98 9.86
CA LYS A 145 3.02 -1.87 10.77
C LYS A 145 1.75 -1.54 10.01
N ALA A 146 0.64 -2.02 10.54
CA ALA A 146 -0.68 -1.62 10.05
C ALA A 146 -0.98 -0.17 10.43
N THR A 147 -1.50 0.59 9.46
CA THR A 147 -2.02 1.94 9.70
C THR A 147 -3.40 1.83 10.34
N CYS A 148 -3.59 2.55 11.42
CA CYS A 148 -4.87 2.63 12.13
C CYS A 148 -5.60 3.90 11.70
N TYR A 149 -6.82 3.73 11.23
CA TYR A 149 -7.74 4.79 10.87
C TYR A 149 -8.94 4.77 11.80
N THR A 150 -9.47 5.94 12.04
CA THR A 150 -10.70 6.17 12.79
C THR A 150 -11.73 6.85 11.90
N LEU A 151 -13.00 6.62 12.20
CA LEU A 151 -14.09 7.28 11.50
C LEU A 151 -13.96 8.80 11.65
N TRP A 152 -13.95 9.51 10.52
CA TRP A 152 -13.97 10.97 10.52
C TRP A 152 -15.32 11.51 10.97
N LYS A 153 -15.34 12.52 11.86
CA LYS A 153 -16.55 12.97 12.58
C LYS A 153 -16.87 14.47 12.46
N HIS A 154 -16.08 15.24 11.72
CA HIS A 154 -16.29 16.68 11.59
C HIS A 154 -17.23 17.03 10.44
#